data_AF-A0AAJ2VZW3-F1
#
_entry.id   AF-A0AAJ2VZW3-F1
#
_cell.length_a   1.000
_cell.length_b   1.000
_cell.length_c   1.000
_cell.angle_alpha   90.00
_cell.angle_beta   90.00
_cell.angle_gamma   90.00
#
_symmetry.space_group_name_H-M   'P 1'
#
loop_
_entity.id
_entity.type
_entity.pdbx_description
1 polymer ?
#
loop_
_entity_poly.entity_id
_entity_poly.type
_entity_poly.pdbx_seq_one_letter_code
_entity_poly.pdbx_strand_id
1 'polypeptide(L)'
;MVTHYKTAGHLACGHHGKNLVSTTEFARVKCRSCRNTDAFKDARREARNAARRAARKAKVAHAALDWRAAWLQRLSDLPGRQRLPRGFSGQPFV
;
A
#
# COMPACT_ATOMS: atom_id res chain seq x y z
N MET A 1 -24.45 23.22 10.39
CA MET A 1 -24.51 22.28 9.25
C MET A 1 -23.53 21.14 9.52
N VAL A 2 -23.99 19.89 9.62
CA VAL A 2 -23.14 18.72 9.91
C VAL A 2 -23.00 17.91 8.63
N THR A 3 -21.76 17.56 8.26
CA THR A 3 -21.49 16.72 7.09
C THR A 3 -21.40 15.25 7.51
N HIS A 4 -22.21 14.42 6.85
CA HIS A 4 -22.34 12.99 7.11
C HIS A 4 -21.49 12.15 6.17
N TYR A 5 -21.12 10.95 6.60
CA TYR A 5 -20.45 9.98 5.75
C TYR A 5 -21.48 9.19 4.94
N LYS A 6 -21.30 9.16 3.62
CA LYS A 6 -22.13 8.40 2.68
C LYS A 6 -21.45 7.06 2.35
N THR A 7 -22.13 5.96 2.63
CA THR A 7 -21.80 4.62 2.14
C THR A 7 -22.65 4.32 0.89
N ALA A 8 -22.50 3.14 0.28
CA ALA A 8 -23.16 2.73 -0.96
C ALA A 8 -24.72 2.78 -0.90
N GLY A 9 -25.29 3.98 -0.94
CA GLY A 9 -26.72 4.26 -0.96
C GLY A 9 -27.30 4.91 0.30
N HIS A 10 -26.59 4.95 1.43
CA HIS A 10 -27.14 5.48 2.69
C HIS A 10 -26.08 6.24 3.52
N LEU A 11 -26.53 6.94 4.57
CA LEU A 11 -25.63 7.54 5.54
C LEU A 11 -25.19 6.50 6.56
N ALA A 12 -23.91 6.45 6.88
CA ALA A 12 -23.39 5.43 7.79
C ALA A 12 -23.95 5.53 9.22
N CYS A 13 -24.52 6.68 9.61
CA CYS A 13 -25.18 6.87 10.90
C CYS A 13 -26.68 6.56 10.90
N GLY A 14 -27.26 6.13 9.77
CA GLY A 14 -28.70 5.84 9.67
C GLY A 14 -29.62 7.06 9.77
N HIS A 15 -29.10 8.29 9.66
CA HIS A 15 -29.99 9.45 9.54
C HIS A 15 -30.62 9.52 8.15
N HIS A 16 -31.88 9.92 8.11
CA HIS A 16 -32.66 10.04 6.88
C HIS A 16 -33.29 11.44 6.82
N GLY A 17 -33.25 12.06 5.64
CA GLY A 17 -33.82 13.38 5.39
C GLY A 17 -33.33 13.95 4.07
N LYS A 18 -34.15 14.81 3.45
CA LYS A 18 -33.91 15.32 2.09
C LYS A 18 -32.79 16.38 2.01
N ASN A 19 -32.44 17.00 3.15
CA ASN A 19 -31.50 18.12 3.22
C ASN A 19 -30.23 17.81 4.05
N LEU A 20 -29.80 16.54 4.11
CA LEU A 20 -28.55 16.18 4.79
C LEU A 20 -27.37 16.26 3.82
N VAL A 21 -26.33 16.98 4.25
CA VAL A 21 -25.09 17.10 3.48
C VAL A 21 -24.26 15.85 3.72
N SER A 22 -23.91 15.17 2.64
CA SER A 22 -23.22 13.89 2.69
C SER A 22 -21.95 13.91 1.85
N THR A 23 -20.92 13.18 2.26
CA THR A 23 -19.63 13.10 1.59
C THR A 23 -19.02 11.72 1.77
N THR A 24 -18.17 11.31 0.83
CA THR A 24 -17.27 10.15 0.97
C THR A 24 -15.88 10.58 1.44
N GLU A 25 -15.59 11.88 1.50
CA GLU A 25 -14.30 12.39 1.93
C GLU A 25 -14.16 12.39 3.47
N PHE A 26 -13.29 11.53 4.00
CA PHE A 26 -13.12 11.35 5.45
C PHE A 26 -12.82 12.65 6.23
N ALA A 27 -12.06 13.58 5.64
CA ALA A 27 -11.66 14.84 6.27
C ALA A 27 -12.83 15.83 6.45
N ARG A 28 -13.83 15.75 5.56
CA ARG A 28 -15.00 16.64 5.59
C ARG A 28 -16.10 16.13 6.54
N VAL A 29 -16.05 14.87 6.98
CA VAL A 29 -17.06 14.30 7.88
C VAL A 29 -16.94 14.92 9.29
N LYS A 30 -18.00 15.62 9.69
CA LYS A 30 -18.15 16.24 11.03
C LYS A 30 -19.15 15.50 11.93
N CYS A 31 -20.02 14.65 11.38
CA CYS A 31 -20.96 13.86 12.18
C CYS A 31 -20.23 12.87 13.10
N ARG A 32 -20.44 12.99 14.42
CA ARG A 32 -19.82 12.11 15.41
C ARG A 32 -20.30 10.67 15.29
N SER A 33 -21.59 10.46 15.04
CA SER A 33 -22.17 9.12 14.84
C SER A 33 -21.56 8.43 13.62
N CYS A 34 -21.48 9.13 12.47
CA CYS A 34 -20.79 8.60 11.29
C CYS A 34 -19.34 8.22 11.57
N ARG A 35 -18.60 9.01 12.35
CA ARG A 35 -17.19 8.72 12.65
C ARG A 35 -16.98 7.51 13.55
N ASN A 36 -18.01 7.11 14.31
CA ASN A 36 -17.91 5.98 15.22
C ASN A 36 -18.44 4.66 14.62
N THR A 37 -19.10 4.70 13.46
CA THR A 37 -19.60 3.48 12.81
C THR A 37 -18.47 2.67 12.18
N ASP A 38 -18.67 1.36 12.11
CA ASP A 38 -17.68 0.45 11.55
C ASP A 38 -17.47 0.69 10.05
N ALA A 39 -18.54 1.00 9.32
CA ALA A 39 -18.45 1.37 7.90
C ALA A 39 -17.50 2.56 7.64
N PHE A 40 -17.44 3.54 8.53
CA PHE A 40 -16.47 4.65 8.42
C PHE A 40 -15.05 4.22 8.80
N LYS A 41 -14.91 3.48 9.91
CA LYS A 41 -13.62 2.99 10.41
C LYS A 41 -12.94 2.06 9.41
N ASP A 42 -13.70 1.16 8.81
CA ASP A 42 -13.22 0.19 7.84
C ASP A 42 -12.84 0.85 6.52
N ALA A 43 -13.69 1.74 5.99
CA ALA A 43 -13.36 2.48 4.79
C ALA A 43 -12.08 3.34 4.96
N ARG A 44 -11.91 3.97 6.12
CA ARG A 44 -10.69 4.74 6.43
C ARG A 44 -9.46 3.84 6.55
N ARG A 45 -9.60 2.67 7.16
CA ARG A 45 -8.54 1.65 7.29
C ARG A 45 -8.14 1.12 5.92
N GLU A 46 -9.12 0.83 5.08
CA GLU A 46 -8.93 0.33 3.72
C GLU A 46 -8.21 1.36 2.86
N ALA A 47 -8.64 2.62 2.88
CA ALA A 47 -7.97 3.71 2.16
C ALA A 47 -6.48 3.84 2.56
N ARG A 48 -6.19 3.79 3.86
CA ARG A 48 -4.80 3.77 4.37
C ARG A 48 -4.03 2.54 3.89
N ASN A 49 -4.64 1.36 3.93
CA ASN A 49 -3.99 0.12 3.50
C ASN A 49 -3.77 0.10 1.99
N ALA A 50 -4.69 0.64 1.19
CA ALA A 50 -4.55 0.81 -0.26
C ALA A 50 -3.36 1.72 -0.58
N ALA A 51 -3.23 2.86 0.09
CA ALA A 51 -2.06 3.74 -0.06
C ALA A 51 -0.74 3.03 0.30
N ARG A 52 -0.73 2.24 1.40
CA ARG A 52 0.44 1.42 1.76
C ARG A 52 0.77 0.35 0.72
N ARG A 53 -0.24 -0.32 0.16
CA ARG A 53 -0.06 -1.30 -0.92
C ARG A 53 0.50 -0.64 -2.18
N ALA A 54 -0.01 0.54 -2.56
CA ALA A 54 0.49 1.31 -3.69
C ALA A 54 1.95 1.73 -3.48
N ALA A 55 2.30 2.24 -2.30
CA ALA A 55 3.68 2.61 -1.96
C ALA A 55 4.64 1.41 -2.00
N ARG A 56 4.21 0.23 -1.54
CA ARG A 56 5.01 -1.00 -1.67
C ARG A 56 5.19 -1.41 -3.14
N LYS A 57 4.12 -1.37 -3.94
CA LYS A 57 4.21 -1.65 -5.39
C LYS A 57 5.17 -0.69 -6.10
N ALA A 58 5.20 0.59 -5.72
CA ALA A 58 6.12 1.56 -6.29
C ALA A 58 7.59 1.33 -5.87
N LYS A 59 7.84 0.79 -4.68
CA LYS A 59 9.20 0.52 -4.16
C LYS A 59 9.77 -0.82 -4.66
N VAL A 60 8.92 -1.80 -4.87
CA VAL A 60 9.33 -3.09 -5.43
C VAL A 60 9.33 -2.95 -6.94
N ALA A 61 10.45 -2.47 -7.50
CA ALA A 61 10.83 -2.94 -8.83
C ALA A 61 10.79 -4.47 -8.77
N HIS A 62 10.19 -5.12 -9.76
CA HIS A 62 9.88 -6.56 -9.82
C HIS A 62 11.12 -7.50 -9.78
N ALA A 63 12.12 -7.23 -8.96
CA ALA A 63 13.36 -8.00 -8.84
C ALA A 63 13.17 -9.39 -8.20
N ALA A 64 12.01 -9.69 -7.61
CA ALA A 64 11.78 -10.92 -6.84
C ALA A 64 10.80 -11.91 -7.48
N LEU A 65 10.61 -11.87 -8.80
CA LEU A 65 9.90 -12.95 -9.52
C LEU A 65 10.85 -13.91 -10.24
N ASP A 66 12.09 -13.49 -10.51
CA ASP A 66 13.13 -14.37 -11.05
C ASP A 66 14.27 -14.50 -10.04
N TRP A 67 14.25 -15.61 -9.30
CA TRP A 67 15.30 -15.93 -8.34
C TRP A 67 16.69 -15.93 -8.99
N ARG A 68 16.78 -16.23 -10.28
CA ARG A 68 18.03 -16.21 -11.03
C ARG A 68 18.51 -14.78 -11.22
N ALA A 69 17.66 -13.86 -11.66
CA ALA A 69 18.01 -12.45 -11.78
C ALA A 69 18.45 -11.82 -10.45
N ALA A 70 17.74 -12.13 -9.36
CA ALA A 70 18.12 -11.69 -8.02
C ALA A 70 19.47 -12.27 -7.56
N TRP A 71 19.73 -13.53 -7.89
CA TRP A 71 20.99 -14.19 -7.57
C TRP A 71 22.17 -13.63 -8.38
N LEU A 72 21.98 -13.39 -9.68
CA LEU A 72 22.98 -12.75 -10.56
C LEU A 72 23.32 -11.33 -10.10
N GLN A 73 22.32 -10.53 -9.72
CA GLN A 73 22.55 -9.19 -9.15
C GLN A 73 23.37 -9.28 -7.86
N ARG A 74 23.01 -10.18 -6.95
CA ARG A 74 23.78 -10.39 -5.72
C ARG A 74 25.22 -10.82 -5.98
N LEU A 75 25.47 -11.68 -6.97
CA LEU A 75 26.82 -12.08 -7.34
C LEU A 75 27.59 -10.90 -7.95
N SER A 76 26.95 -10.08 -8.79
CA SER A 76 27.55 -8.86 -9.36
C SER A 76 27.92 -7.82 -8.29
N ASP A 77 27.11 -7.69 -7.23
CA ASP A 77 27.33 -6.75 -6.13
C ASP A 77 28.42 -7.19 -5.15
N LEU A 78 28.84 -8.47 -5.16
CA LEU A 78 29.84 -8.97 -4.23
C LEU A 78 31.23 -8.39 -4.55
N PRO A 79 31.88 -7.69 -3.60
CA PRO A 79 33.20 -7.15 -3.83
C PRO A 79 34.25 -8.27 -3.86
N GLY A 80 35.15 -8.21 -4.83
CA GLY A 80 36.31 -9.10 -4.93
C GLY A 80 36.24 -10.10 -6.09
N ARG A 81 37.19 -11.03 -6.11
CA ARG A 81 37.35 -12.06 -7.17
C ARG A 81 36.97 -13.42 -6.62
N GLN A 82 36.37 -14.26 -7.47
CA GLN A 82 36.06 -15.63 -7.10
C GLN A 82 37.35 -16.37 -6.77
N ARG A 83 37.41 -17.00 -5.59
CA ARG A 83 38.55 -17.80 -5.13
C ARG A 83 38.49 -19.19 -5.76
N LEU A 84 38.66 -19.27 -7.08
CA LEU A 84 38.73 -20.52 -7.80
C LEU A 84 40.14 -21.13 -7.73
N PRO A 85 40.28 -22.46 -7.93
CA PRO A 85 41.57 -23.13 -8.04
C PRO A 85 42.49 -22.50 -9.10
N ARG A 86 43.78 -22.81 -9.01
CA ARG A 86 44.81 -22.27 -9.93
C ARG A 86 44.40 -22.52 -11.39
N GLY A 87 44.56 -21.49 -12.23
CA GLY A 87 44.11 -21.49 -13.62
C GLY A 87 42.82 -20.70 -13.89
N PHE A 88 42.04 -20.38 -12.85
CA PHE A 88 40.79 -19.61 -12.95
C PHE A 88 40.78 -18.33 -12.10
N SER A 89 41.96 -17.83 -11.72
CA SER A 89 42.10 -16.64 -10.89
C SER A 89 41.63 -15.38 -11.61
N GLY A 90 40.86 -14.52 -10.91
CA GLY A 90 40.50 -13.19 -11.42
C GLY A 90 39.12 -13.04 -12.02
N GLN A 91 38.30 -14.09 -12.01
CA GLN A 91 36.92 -13.99 -12.51
C GLN A 91 36.02 -13.23 -11.52
N PRO A 92 35.11 -12.38 -12.04
CA PRO A 92 34.03 -11.81 -11.23
C PRO A 92 33.07 -12.92 -10.79
N PHE A 93 32.32 -12.68 -9.71
CA PHE A 93 31.22 -13.56 -9.33
C PHE A 93 30.09 -13.39 -10.35
N VAL A 94 29.71 -14.46 -11.07
CA VAL A 94 28.64 -14.48 -12.08
C VAL A 94 27.47 -15.32 -11.60
#